data_AF-A0AA92V4C2-F1
#
_entry.id   AF-A0AA92V4C2-F1
#
_cell.length_a   1.000
_cell.length_b   1.000
_cell.length_c   1.000
_cell.angle_alpha   90.00
_cell.angle_beta   90.00
_cell.angle_gamma   90.00
#
_symmetry.space_group_name_H-M   'P 1'
#
loop_
_entity.id
_entity.type
_entity.pdbx_description
1 polymer ?
#
loop_
_entity_poly.entity_id
_entity_poly.type
_entity_poly.pdbx_seq_one_letter_code
_entity_poly.pdbx_strand_id
1 'polypeptide(L)'
;IDAAVNTIKAPKATDKEKRHAGKVFHEMDGNQFYEKFMENSEECKKNIHDYVTFYLQTHKIVEISKPKKEFKVSDSIEDFNILDFV
;
A
#
# COMPACT_ATOMS: atom_id res chain seq x y z
N ILE A 1 -7.77 5.39 -1.56
CA ILE A 1 -7.44 3.94 -1.57
C ILE A 1 -8.31 3.21 -2.59
N ASP A 2 -9.63 3.41 -2.59
CA ASP A 2 -10.55 2.75 -3.54
C ASP A 2 -10.18 2.90 -5.01
N ALA A 3 -9.72 4.10 -5.42
CA ALA A 3 -9.26 4.34 -6.79
C ALA A 3 -8.10 3.40 -7.17
N ALA A 4 -7.10 3.24 -6.30
CA ALA A 4 -5.95 2.37 -6.54
C ALA A 4 -6.36 0.88 -6.61
N VAL A 5 -7.29 0.46 -5.75
CA VAL A 5 -7.85 -0.91 -5.75
C VAL A 5 -8.65 -1.18 -7.02
N ASN A 6 -9.42 -0.19 -7.50
CA ASN A 6 -10.12 -0.33 -8.78
C ASN A 6 -9.15 -0.36 -9.97
N THR A 7 -8.07 0.41 -9.93
CA THR A 7 -7.05 0.41 -10.99
C THR A 7 -6.37 -0.95 -11.13
N ILE A 8 -6.01 -1.63 -10.04
CA ILE A 8 -5.39 -2.97 -10.13
C ILE A 8 -6.35 -4.08 -10.53
N LYS A 9 -7.66 -3.85 -10.38
CA LYS A 9 -8.72 -4.75 -10.85
C LYS A 9 -9.14 -4.43 -12.29
N ALA A 10 -8.75 -3.26 -12.80
CA ALA A 10 -9.07 -2.86 -14.16
C ALA A 10 -8.16 -3.61 -15.15
N PRO A 11 -8.71 -4.20 -16.22
CA PRO A 11 -7.91 -4.94 -17.20
C PRO A 11 -6.96 -4.04 -18.01
N LYS A 12 -7.25 -2.74 -18.06
CA LYS A 12 -6.41 -1.73 -18.73
C LYS A 12 -6.39 -0.44 -17.90
N ALA A 13 -5.33 -0.26 -17.12
CA ALA A 13 -5.02 0.99 -16.45
C ALA A 13 -4.09 1.86 -17.31
N THR A 14 -4.32 3.17 -17.33
CA THR A 14 -3.41 4.13 -17.95
C THR A 14 -2.15 4.34 -17.11
N ASP A 15 -1.05 4.79 -17.70
CA ASP A 15 0.20 5.07 -16.97
C ASP A 15 0.02 6.03 -15.79
N LYS A 16 -0.88 7.01 -15.92
CA LYS A 16 -1.22 7.95 -14.85
C LYS A 16 -1.85 7.22 -13.66
N GLU A 17 -2.76 6.30 -13.92
CA GLU A 17 -3.42 5.50 -12.90
C GLU A 17 -2.46 4.49 -12.27
N LYS A 18 -1.63 3.81 -13.08
CA LYS A 18 -0.59 2.90 -12.59
C LYS A 18 0.37 3.62 -11.63
N ARG A 19 0.81 4.83 -11.99
CA ARG A 19 1.69 5.64 -11.14
C ARG A 19 1.01 6.05 -9.83
N HIS A 20 -0.26 6.43 -9.88
CA HIS A 20 -1.03 6.75 -8.67
C HIS A 20 -1.23 5.53 -7.77
N ALA A 21 -1.65 4.41 -8.36
CA ALA A 21 -1.85 3.15 -7.66
C ALA A 21 -0.55 2.65 -7.02
N GLY A 22 0.56 2.63 -7.78
CA GLY A 22 1.88 2.27 -7.27
C GLY A 22 2.34 3.13 -6.09
N LYS A 23 2.10 4.45 -6.14
CA LYS A 23 2.36 5.34 -4.99
C LYS A 23 1.54 4.93 -3.77
N VAL A 24 0.22 4.75 -3.95
CA VAL A 24 -0.71 4.40 -2.86
C VAL A 24 -0.33 3.07 -2.24
N PHE A 25 -0.05 2.03 -3.04
CA PHE A 25 0.35 0.72 -2.49
C PHE A 25 1.71 0.75 -1.81
N HIS A 26 2.67 1.51 -2.32
CA HIS A 26 3.94 1.75 -1.63
C HIS A 26 3.77 2.50 -0.29
N GLU A 27 2.77 3.38 -0.19
CA GLU A 27 2.40 4.06 1.07
C GLU A 27 1.63 3.15 2.03
N MET A 28 0.90 2.16 1.52
CA MET A 28 0.16 1.17 2.30
C MET A 28 1.00 -0.04 2.72
N ASP A 29 2.22 -0.17 2.20
CA ASP A 29 3.16 -1.22 2.58
C ASP A 29 3.41 -1.19 4.10
N GLY A 30 3.21 -2.34 4.75
CA GLY A 30 3.27 -2.47 6.21
C GLY A 30 1.96 -2.18 6.96
N ASN A 31 0.83 -1.96 6.27
CA ASN A 31 -0.50 -1.94 6.90
C ASN A 31 -1.14 -3.34 6.91
N GLN A 32 -1.82 -3.71 8.00
CA GLN A 32 -2.46 -5.02 8.17
C GLN A 32 -3.52 -5.30 7.08
N PHE A 33 -4.23 -4.27 6.62
CA PHE A 33 -5.15 -4.42 5.49
C PHE A 33 -4.43 -4.82 4.20
N TYR A 34 -3.27 -4.22 3.94
CA TYR A 34 -2.48 -4.49 2.73
C TYR A 34 -1.95 -5.93 2.73
N GLU A 35 -1.42 -6.40 3.86
CA GLU A 35 -0.98 -7.79 4.03
C GLU A 35 -2.13 -8.77 3.77
N LYS A 36 -3.28 -8.61 4.45
CA LYS A 36 -4.46 -9.46 4.23
C LYS A 36 -4.98 -9.38 2.80
N PHE A 37 -4.92 -8.21 2.17
CA PHE A 37 -5.36 -8.02 0.80
C PHE A 37 -4.47 -8.80 -0.19
N MET A 38 -3.15 -8.79 0.02
CA MET A 38 -2.19 -9.55 -0.79
C MET A 38 -2.33 -11.06 -0.61
N GLU A 39 -2.74 -11.53 0.57
CA GLU A 39 -3.02 -12.95 0.84
C GLU A 39 -4.30 -13.43 0.15
N ASN A 40 -5.34 -12.58 0.10
CA ASN A 40 -6.64 -12.96 -0.44
C ASN A 40 -6.75 -12.85 -1.97
N SER A 41 -5.79 -12.20 -2.64
CA SER A 41 -5.86 -12.01 -4.10
C SER A 41 -4.48 -12.00 -4.77
N GLU A 42 -4.10 -13.15 -5.33
CA GLU A 42 -2.84 -13.32 -6.07
C GLU A 42 -2.77 -12.48 -7.36
N GLU A 43 -3.90 -12.30 -8.06
CA GLU A 43 -3.95 -11.46 -9.26
C GLU A 43 -3.69 -9.99 -8.91
N CYS A 44 -4.36 -9.49 -7.87
CA CYS A 44 -4.12 -8.16 -7.35
C CYS A 44 -2.67 -7.99 -6.89
N LYS A 45 -2.09 -9.00 -6.23
CA LYS A 45 -0.68 -8.99 -5.78
C LYS A 45 0.30 -8.75 -6.92
N LYS A 46 0.12 -9.43 -8.07
CA LYS A 46 0.97 -9.22 -9.25
C LYS A 46 0.84 -7.80 -9.81
N ASN A 47 -0.39 -7.31 -9.94
CA ASN A 47 -0.64 -5.96 -10.46
C ASN A 47 -0.11 -4.86 -9.54
N ILE A 48 -0.27 -5.04 -8.22
CA ILE A 48 0.31 -4.15 -7.21
C ILE A 48 1.83 -4.11 -7.35
N HIS A 49 2.48 -5.27 -7.40
CA HIS A 49 3.95 -5.33 -7.52
C HIS A 49 4.45 -4.64 -8.78
N ASP A 50 3.79 -4.86 -9.92
CA ASP A 50 4.12 -4.19 -11.19
C ASP A 50 3.99 -2.67 -11.07
N TYR A 51 2.89 -2.18 -10.49
CA TYR A 51 2.62 -0.75 -10.39
C TYR A 51 3.52 -0.04 -9.39
N VAL A 52 3.83 -0.70 -8.26
CA VAL A 52 4.82 -0.21 -7.28
C VAL A 52 6.19 -0.14 -7.92
N THR A 53 6.62 -1.20 -8.61
CA THR A 53 7.89 -1.23 -9.34
C THR A 53 7.97 -0.11 -10.38
N PHE A 54 6.91 0.07 -11.17
CA PHE A 54 6.80 1.15 -12.17
C PHE A 54 6.91 2.53 -11.52
N TYR A 55 6.24 2.75 -10.39
CA TYR A 55 6.32 3.99 -9.62
C TYR A 55 7.74 4.26 -9.11
N LEU A 56 8.43 3.26 -8.56
CA LEU A 56 9.79 3.40 -8.05
C LEU A 56 10.79 3.68 -9.18
N GLN A 57 10.68 2.96 -10.29
CA GLN A 57 11.52 3.15 -11.48
C GLN A 57 11.35 4.55 -12.10
N THR A 58 10.12 5.03 -12.23
CA THR A 58 9.84 6.37 -12.79
C THR A 58 10.38 7.51 -11.93
N HIS A 59 10.53 7.31 -10.62
CA HIS A 59 11.04 8.33 -9.70
C HIS A 59 12.50 8.11 -9.27
N LYS A 60 13.18 7.06 -9.78
CA LYS A 60 14.50 6.61 -9.30
C LYS A 60 14.54 6.46 -7.76
N ILE A 61 13.42 6.07 -7.16
CA ILE A 61 13.35 5.84 -5.72
C ILE A 61 13.99 4.48 -5.50
N VAL A 62 15.18 4.48 -4.88
CA VAL A 62 15.76 3.27 -4.32
C VAL A 62 14.82 2.85 -3.19
N GLU A 63 14.33 1.62 -3.22
CA GLU A 63 13.54 1.03 -2.14
C GLU A 63 14.45 0.89 -0.91
N ILE A 64 14.65 1.99 -0.19
CA ILE A 64 15.18 1.95 1.16
C ILE A 64 14.02 1.33 1.94
N SER A 65 14.13 0.03 2.22
CA SER A 65 13.18 -0.74 3.00
C SER A 65 12.69 0.13 4.14
N LYS A 66 11.45 0.62 4.03
CA LYS A 66 10.87 1.45 5.09
C LYS A 66 10.95 0.61 6.35
N PRO A 67 11.45 1.16 7.47
CA PRO A 67 11.38 0.45 8.73
C PRO A 67 9.90 0.09 8.91
N LYS A 68 9.61 -1.21 9.02
CA LYS A 68 8.26 -1.71 9.32
C LYS A 68 7.75 -0.83 10.44
N LYS A 69 6.69 -0.06 10.15
CA LYS A 69 6.08 0.80 11.15
C LYS A 69 5.49 -0.19 12.16
N GLU A 70 6.25 -0.50 13.20
CA GLU A 70 5.80 -1.36 14.30
C GLU A 70 4.62 -0.63 14.91
N PHE A 71 3.42 -1.02 14.48
CA PHE A 71 2.19 -0.56 15.07
C PHE A 71 2.18 -1.21 16.45
N LYS A 72 2.74 -0.49 17.44
CA LYS A 72 2.63 -0.85 18.85
C LYS A 72 1.16 -0.69 19.22
N VAL A 73 0.37 -1.73 18.96
CA VAL A 73 -0.88 -1.92 19.68
C VAL A 73 -0.45 -2.15 21.12
N SER A 74 -0.63 -1.15 21.98
CA SER A 74 -0.56 -1.39 23.42
C SER A 74 -1.68 -2.38 23.76
N ASP A 75 -1.36 -3.49 24.42
CA ASP A 75 -2.35 -4.50 24.86
C ASP A 75 -3.36 -3.89 25.86
N SER A 76 -3.05 -2.71 26.40
CA SER A 76 -3.89 -1.95 27.33
C SER A 76 -4.73 -0.88 26.63
N ILE A 77 -6.06 -1.05 26.68
CA ILE A 77 -7.05 -0.04 26.24
C ILE A 77 -6.95 1.27 27.05
N GLU A 78 -6.36 1.22 28.25
CA GLU A 78 -6.17 2.39 29.13
C GLU A 78 -5.23 3.47 28.58
N ASP A 79 -4.28 3.12 27.70
CA ASP A 79 -3.32 4.08 27.10
C ASP A 79 -3.75 4.55 25.70
N PHE A 80 -4.91 4.13 25.20
CA PHE A 80 -5.35 4.47 23.85
C PHE A 80 -6.03 5.85 23.82
N ASN A 81 -5.34 6.87 23.29
CA ASN A 81 -5.89 8.21 23.16
C ASN A 81 -6.31 8.49 21.71
N ILE A 82 -7.63 8.51 21.45
CA ILE A 82 -8.21 8.67 20.10
C ILE A 82 -7.89 10.05 19.50
N LEU A 83 -7.63 11.05 20.34
CA LEU A 83 -7.30 12.43 19.92
C LEU A 83 -5.94 12.55 19.23
N ASP A 84 -5.06 11.54 19.33
CA ASP A 84 -3.78 11.52 18.63
C ASP A 84 -3.92 11.22 17.12
N PHE A 85 -5.10 10.78 16.70
CA PHE A 85 -5.37 10.30 15.33
C PHE A 85 -6.41 11.14 14.56
N VAL A 86 -6.77 12.33 15.06
CA VAL A 86 -7.70 13.29 14.41
C VAL A 86 -6.95 14.41 13.70
#